data_AF-A0A971RAG4-F1
#
_entry.id   AF-A0A971RAG4-F1
#
_cell.length_a   1.000
_cell.length_b   1.000
_cell.length_c   1.000
_cell.angle_alpha   90.00
_cell.angle_beta   90.00
_cell.angle_gamma   90.00
#
_symmetry.space_group_name_H-M   'P 1'
#
loop_
_entity.id
_entity.type
_entity.pdbx_description
1 polymer ?
#
loop_
_entity_poly.entity_id
_entity_poly.type
_entity_poly.pdbx_seq_one_letter_code
_entity_poly.pdbx_strand_id
1 'polypeptide(L)'
;MLLLGVVEERGWLMSTFNLTYPVGWDKICKAVSMAYGYYDKVEVLVDNEVIDISSADDILKIEEAGNITIRGKSTIIKVPMMITFFNQLKTVNVAVPCMTGEFEKADYQQFNLSLGEYMDSLELAMYR
;
A
#
# COMPACT_ATOMS: atom_id res chain seq x y z
N MET A 1 6.48 -9.78 -1.20
CA MET A 1 6.84 -9.05 0.03
C MET A 1 6.68 -9.97 1.23
N LEU A 2 7.46 -9.75 2.29
CA LEU A 2 7.33 -10.51 3.54
C LEU A 2 6.59 -9.70 4.59
N LEU A 3 5.47 -10.21 5.13
CA LEU A 3 4.81 -9.62 6.30
C LEU A 3 5.71 -9.78 7.53
N LEU A 4 6.10 -8.68 8.17
CA LEU A 4 6.91 -8.68 9.40
C LEU A 4 6.04 -8.74 10.66
N GLY A 5 4.85 -8.16 10.61
CA GLY A 5 3.92 -8.14 11.73
C GLY A 5 2.66 -7.36 11.44
N VAL A 6 1.63 -7.63 12.23
CA VAL A 6 0.36 -6.91 12.24
C VAL A 6 -0.07 -6.70 13.69
N VAL A 7 -0.55 -5.50 14.01
CA VAL A 7 -1.01 -5.12 15.34
C VAL A 7 -2.32 -4.34 15.19
N GLU A 8 -3.28 -4.62 16.06
CA GLU A 8 -4.48 -3.79 16.18
C GLU A 8 -4.17 -2.52 16.98
N GLU A 9 -4.45 -1.36 16.39
CA GLU A 9 -4.37 -0.06 17.05
C GLU A 9 -5.62 0.77 16.74
N ARG A 10 -6.39 1.14 17.79
CA ARG A 10 -7.56 2.03 17.70
C ARG A 10 -8.56 1.63 16.61
N GLY A 11 -8.80 0.33 16.43
CA GLY A 11 -9.73 -0.21 15.43
C GLY A 11 -9.14 -0.30 14.01
N TRP A 12 -7.82 -0.23 13.86
CA TRP A 12 -7.10 -0.47 12.61
C TRP A 12 -6.07 -1.58 12.78
N LEU A 13 -5.96 -2.47 11.79
CA LEU A 13 -4.84 -3.38 11.65
C LEU A 13 -3.70 -2.64 10.97
N MET A 14 -2.67 -2.34 11.75
CA MET A 14 -1.43 -1.72 11.31
C MET A 14 -0.42 -2.83 11.03
N SER A 15 0.08 -2.90 9.80
CA SER A 15 1.00 -3.95 9.39
C SER A 15 2.22 -3.40 8.67
N THR A 16 3.31 -4.13 8.77
CA THR A 16 4.57 -3.80 8.11
C THR A 16 5.01 -4.95 7.24
N PHE A 17 5.21 -4.67 5.97
CA PHE A 17 5.81 -5.57 4.98
C PHE A 17 7.24 -5.14 4.69
N ASN A 18 8.05 -6.10 4.27
CA ASN A 18 9.39 -5.89 3.77
C ASN A 18 9.44 -6.26 2.29
N LEU A 19 9.96 -5.35 1.48
CA LEU A 19 10.30 -5.62 0.08
C LEU A 19 11.41 -6.68 0.02
N THR A 20 11.29 -7.57 -0.96
CA THR A 20 12.29 -8.60 -1.25
C THR A 20 13.61 -7.96 -1.65
N TYR A 21 13.54 -6.93 -2.51
CA TYR A 21 14.71 -6.14 -2.93
C TYR A 21 14.48 -4.65 -2.69
N PRO A 22 15.55 -3.87 -2.40
CA PRO A 22 15.44 -2.42 -2.39
C PRO A 22 15.06 -1.92 -3.79
N VAL A 23 14.22 -0.90 -3.84
CA VAL A 23 13.73 -0.28 -5.08
C VAL A 23 13.94 1.22 -5.01
N GLY A 24 14.15 1.84 -6.18
CA GLY A 24 14.19 3.29 -6.32
C GLY A 24 12.80 3.91 -6.39
N TRP A 25 12.76 5.24 -6.30
CA TRP A 25 11.53 6.04 -6.35
C TRP A 25 10.67 5.77 -7.59
N ASP A 26 11.30 5.64 -8.76
CA ASP A 26 10.63 5.36 -10.04
C ASP A 26 9.81 4.07 -9.98
N LYS A 27 10.38 3.04 -9.35
CA LYS A 27 9.74 1.73 -9.18
C LYS A 27 8.62 1.76 -8.16
N ILE A 28 8.77 2.53 -7.09
CA ILE A 28 7.69 2.78 -6.13
C ILE A 28 6.52 3.45 -6.85
N CYS A 29 6.78 4.49 -7.64
CA CYS A 29 5.74 5.18 -8.41
C CYS A 29 5.01 4.26 -9.38
N LYS A 30 5.70 3.30 -10.01
CA LYS A 30 5.07 2.27 -10.85
C LYS A 30 4.08 1.40 -10.09
N ALA A 31 4.44 0.94 -8.88
CA ALA A 31 3.53 0.17 -8.04
C ALA A 31 2.30 0.98 -7.62
N VAL A 32 2.48 2.25 -7.25
CA VAL A 32 1.39 3.15 -6.86
C VAL A 32 0.49 3.48 -8.06
N SER A 33 1.09 3.71 -9.23
CA SER A 33 0.38 3.93 -10.50
C SER A 33 -0.47 2.72 -10.88
N MET A 34 0.07 1.50 -10.74
CA MET A 34 -0.71 0.27 -10.92
C MET A 34 -1.85 0.18 -9.90
N ALA A 35 -1.57 0.44 -8.62
CA ALA A 35 -2.56 0.37 -7.54
C ALA A 35 -3.71 1.36 -7.74
N TYR A 36 -3.45 2.54 -8.27
CA TYR A 36 -4.43 3.62 -8.50
C TYR A 36 -5.67 3.13 -9.26
N GLY A 37 -5.49 2.25 -10.26
CA GLY A 37 -6.59 1.69 -11.04
C GLY A 37 -7.52 0.74 -10.26
N TYR A 38 -7.14 0.35 -9.05
CA TYR A 38 -7.88 -0.60 -8.22
C TYR A 38 -8.47 0.03 -6.96
N TYR A 39 -8.54 1.36 -6.86
CA TYR A 39 -9.10 2.06 -5.70
C TYR A 39 -10.28 2.95 -6.09
N ASP A 40 -11.35 2.87 -5.32
CA ASP A 40 -12.44 3.84 -5.32
C ASP A 40 -12.12 4.98 -4.33
N LYS A 41 -12.47 6.22 -4.71
CA LYS A 41 -12.20 7.44 -3.90
C LYS A 41 -10.73 7.50 -3.47
N VAL A 42 -9.85 7.28 -4.44
CA VAL A 42 -8.41 7.23 -4.24
C VAL A 42 -7.85 8.62 -3.91
N GLU A 43 -6.96 8.67 -2.94
CA GLU A 43 -6.12 9.82 -2.62
C GLU A 43 -4.67 9.35 -2.59
N VAL A 44 -3.78 10.17 -3.16
CA VAL A 44 -2.34 9.94 -3.12
C VAL A 44 -1.70 11.07 -2.32
N LEU A 45 -0.84 10.70 -1.38
CA LEU A 45 -0.10 11.62 -0.54
C LEU A 45 1.38 11.46 -0.78
N VAL A 46 2.11 12.57 -0.83
CA VAL A 46 3.57 12.62 -0.89
C VAL A 46 4.05 13.37 0.33
N ASP A 47 4.93 12.74 1.12
CA ASP A 47 5.38 13.29 2.40
C ASP A 47 4.25 13.73 3.35
N ASN A 48 3.15 12.97 3.34
CA ASN A 48 1.90 13.21 4.09
C ASN A 48 1.02 14.37 3.59
N GLU A 49 1.38 15.01 2.48
CA GLU A 49 0.56 16.04 1.83
C GLU A 49 -0.24 15.42 0.68
N VAL A 50 -1.55 15.65 0.65
CA VAL A 50 -2.40 15.19 -0.45
C VAL A 50 -2.05 15.97 -1.71
N ILE A 51 -1.78 15.26 -2.80
CA ILE A 51 -1.50 15.87 -4.10
C ILE A 51 -2.65 15.65 -5.07
N ASP A 52 -2.83 16.60 -5.98
CA ASP A 52 -3.85 16.51 -7.02
C ASP A 52 -3.38 15.58 -8.14
N ILE A 53 -4.08 14.45 -8.31
CA ILE A 53 -3.79 13.44 -9.31
C ILE A 53 -5.05 13.13 -10.09
N SER A 54 -4.99 13.37 -11.40
CA SER A 54 -6.10 13.10 -12.32
C SER A 54 -6.00 11.73 -12.98
N SER A 55 -4.81 11.12 -13.01
CA SER A 55 -4.58 9.84 -13.69
C SER A 55 -3.42 9.04 -13.09
N ALA A 56 -3.39 7.74 -13.39
CA ALA A 56 -2.27 6.87 -12.99
C ALA A 56 -0.92 7.32 -13.58
N ASP A 57 -0.92 7.98 -14.74
CA ASP A 57 0.29 8.48 -15.40
C ASP A 57 0.89 9.69 -14.69
N ASP A 58 0.09 10.45 -13.94
CA ASP A 58 0.60 11.60 -13.17
C ASP A 58 1.43 11.12 -11.98
N ILE A 59 1.14 9.94 -11.43
CA ILE A 59 1.93 9.31 -10.38
C ILE A 59 3.36 9.02 -10.85
N LEU A 60 3.54 8.65 -12.12
CA LEU A 60 4.85 8.35 -12.69
C LEU A 60 5.76 9.59 -12.85
N LYS A 61 5.17 10.78 -12.75
CA LYS A 61 5.88 12.07 -12.91
C LYS A 61 6.19 12.73 -11.57
N ILE A 62 5.81 12.12 -10.45
CA ILE A 62 6.07 12.66 -9.12
C ILE A 62 7.57 12.69 -8.88
N GLU A 63 8.10 13.85 -8.48
CA GLU A 63 9.50 14.02 -8.11
C GLU A 63 9.85 13.20 -6.85
N GLU A 64 11.12 12.83 -6.72
CA GLU A 64 11.59 12.00 -5.61
C GLU A 64 11.29 12.66 -4.25
N ALA A 65 10.65 11.89 -3.35
CA ALA A 65 10.27 12.35 -2.02
C ALA A 65 10.61 11.30 -0.94
N GLY A 66 10.30 11.59 0.31
CA GLY A 66 10.58 10.68 1.43
C GLY A 66 9.65 9.47 1.48
N ASN A 67 8.36 9.67 1.19
CA ASN A 67 7.37 8.59 1.09
C ASN A 67 6.21 8.95 0.16
N ILE A 68 5.54 7.91 -0.33
CA ILE A 68 4.28 8.04 -1.05
C ILE A 68 3.25 7.09 -0.43
N THR A 69 2.05 7.60 -0.24
CA THR A 69 0.92 6.85 0.30
C THR A 69 -0.23 6.85 -0.69
N ILE A 70 -0.80 5.67 -0.95
CA ILE A 70 -2.09 5.55 -1.62
C ILE A 70 -3.13 5.11 -0.60
N ARG A 71 -4.28 5.79 -0.56
CA ARG A 71 -5.40 5.41 0.29
C ARG A 71 -6.72 5.52 -0.44
N GLY A 72 -7.69 4.74 0.00
CA GLY A 72 -9.04 4.71 -0.57
C GLY A 72 -9.66 3.34 -0.34
N LYS A 73 -10.77 3.04 -1.01
CA LYS A 73 -11.39 1.71 -0.92
C LYS A 73 -10.86 0.82 -2.02
N SER A 74 -10.12 -0.22 -1.66
CA SER A 74 -9.64 -1.20 -2.63
C SER A 74 -10.81 -1.97 -3.25
N THR A 75 -10.81 -2.08 -4.57
CA THR A 75 -11.78 -2.86 -5.34
C THR A 75 -11.48 -4.37 -5.30
N ILE A 76 -10.21 -4.74 -5.05
CA ILE A 76 -9.74 -6.13 -4.94
C ILE A 76 -10.11 -6.69 -3.56
N ILE A 77 -9.68 -6.01 -2.49
CA ILE A 77 -9.87 -6.45 -1.09
C ILE A 77 -11.26 -6.01 -0.56
N LYS A 78 -11.92 -5.06 -1.23
CA LYS A 78 -13.26 -4.52 -0.90
C LYS A 78 -13.35 -3.77 0.42
N VAL A 79 -12.21 -3.39 1.00
CA VAL A 79 -12.11 -2.62 2.25
C VAL A 79 -11.37 -1.30 2.03
N PRO A 80 -11.61 -0.27 2.86
CA PRO A 80 -10.73 0.89 2.95
C PRO A 80 -9.33 0.43 3.32
N MET A 81 -8.31 0.94 2.65
CA MET A 81 -6.92 0.65 3.00
C MET A 81 -5.99 1.81 2.66
N MET A 82 -4.85 1.82 3.33
CA MET A 82 -3.77 2.77 3.13
C MET A 82 -2.47 2.00 2.99
N ILE A 83 -1.68 2.30 1.96
CA ILE A 83 -0.36 1.71 1.73
C ILE A 83 0.66 2.83 1.61
N THR A 84 1.66 2.81 2.48
CA THR A 84 2.76 3.79 2.48
C THR A 84 4.06 3.10 2.11
N PHE A 85 4.66 3.57 1.03
CA PHE A 85 5.99 3.20 0.59
C PHE A 85 6.99 4.26 1.03
N PHE A 86 8.10 3.82 1.60
CA PHE A 86 9.18 4.71 2.03
C PHE A 86 10.32 4.65 1.05
N ASN A 87 10.77 5.81 0.58
CA ASN A 87 11.94 5.90 -0.28
C ASN A 87 13.20 5.48 0.51
N GLN A 88 14.12 4.80 -0.17
CA GLN A 88 15.38 4.29 0.39
C GLN A 88 15.25 3.26 1.52
N LEU A 89 14.03 2.87 1.89
CA LEU A 89 13.74 1.80 2.84
C LEU A 89 13.10 0.62 2.12
N LYS A 90 13.22 -0.57 2.70
CA LYS A 90 12.49 -1.76 2.23
C LYS A 90 11.12 -1.90 2.88
N THR A 91 10.80 -1.00 3.80
CA THR A 91 9.59 -1.05 4.60
C THR A 91 8.40 -0.55 3.79
N VAL A 92 7.28 -1.26 3.89
CA VAL A 92 5.98 -0.84 3.37
C VAL A 92 4.97 -0.99 4.49
N ASN A 93 4.28 0.09 4.85
CA ASN A 93 3.24 0.04 5.87
C ASN A 93 1.87 -0.08 5.21
N VAL A 94 1.02 -0.93 5.78
CA VAL A 94 -0.36 -1.13 5.32
C VAL A 94 -1.30 -1.03 6.51
N ALA A 95 -2.33 -0.19 6.38
CA ALA A 95 -3.38 -0.02 7.37
C ALA A 95 -4.75 -0.37 6.79
N VAL A 96 -5.51 -1.19 7.51
CA VAL A 96 -6.86 -1.65 7.13
C VAL A 96 -7.77 -1.59 8.37
N PRO A 97 -9.04 -1.16 8.28
CA PRO A 97 -9.91 -1.06 9.45
C PRO A 97 -10.34 -2.44 9.97
N CYS A 98 -10.38 -2.58 11.30
CA CYS A 98 -10.85 -3.79 12.01
C CYS A 98 -12.38 -3.86 12.04
N MET A 99 -13.04 -3.90 10.88
CA MET A 99 -14.52 -3.73 10.85
C MET A 99 -15.27 -4.78 10.03
N THR A 100 -14.62 -5.52 9.11
CA THR A 100 -15.35 -6.39 8.18
C THR A 100 -14.63 -7.70 7.88
N GLY A 101 -15.34 -8.81 8.09
CA GLY A 101 -14.98 -10.13 7.57
C GLY A 101 -13.61 -10.62 8.03
N GLU A 102 -12.71 -10.85 7.08
CA GLU A 102 -11.38 -11.43 7.29
C GLU A 102 -10.44 -10.53 8.13
N PHE A 103 -10.79 -9.26 8.36
CA PHE A 103 -9.99 -8.28 9.10
C PHE A 103 -10.54 -7.92 10.48
N GLU A 104 -11.56 -8.62 10.99
CA GLU A 104 -12.18 -8.31 12.29
C GLU A 104 -11.28 -8.66 13.48
N LYS A 105 -10.56 -9.80 13.40
CA LYS A 105 -9.58 -10.27 14.40
C LYS A 105 -8.46 -11.03 13.71
N ALA A 106 -7.84 -10.41 12.71
CA ALA A 106 -6.85 -11.12 11.90
C ALA A 106 -5.59 -11.39 12.72
N ASP A 107 -5.34 -12.67 13.01
CA ASP A 107 -4.01 -13.12 13.38
C ASP A 107 -3.05 -12.99 12.18
N TYR A 108 -1.75 -13.11 12.42
CA TYR A 108 -0.73 -12.97 11.37
C TYR A 108 -1.01 -13.84 10.14
N GLN A 109 -1.47 -15.08 10.35
CA GLN A 109 -1.67 -16.05 9.27
C GLN A 109 -2.85 -15.65 8.40
N GLN A 110 -3.99 -15.32 9.00
CA GLN A 110 -5.18 -14.87 8.27
C GLN A 110 -4.90 -13.59 7.50
N PHE A 111 -4.26 -12.60 8.16
CA PHE A 111 -3.91 -11.35 7.50
C PHE A 111 -2.99 -11.56 6.30
N ASN A 112 -1.97 -12.40 6.45
CA ASN A 112 -1.03 -12.69 5.37
C ASN A 112 -1.69 -13.46 4.21
N LEU A 113 -2.65 -14.35 4.50
CA LEU A 113 -3.41 -15.04 3.45
C LEU A 113 -4.30 -14.09 2.67
N SER A 114 -4.95 -13.13 3.34
CA SER A 114 -5.87 -12.19 2.68
C SER A 114 -5.16 -11.10 1.87
N LEU A 115 -4.02 -10.59 2.33
CA LEU A 115 -3.31 -9.48 1.67
C LEU A 115 -2.02 -9.86 0.94
N GLY A 116 -1.42 -11.01 1.25
CA GLY A 116 -0.10 -11.39 0.75
C GLY A 116 -0.01 -11.37 -0.77
N GLU A 117 -0.97 -11.99 -1.47
CA GLU A 117 -1.00 -12.03 -2.94
C GLU A 117 -1.11 -10.63 -3.56
N TYR A 118 -1.88 -9.74 -2.92
CA TYR A 118 -2.01 -8.36 -3.37
C TYR A 118 -0.71 -7.58 -3.18
N MET A 119 -0.05 -7.74 -2.03
CA MET A 119 1.26 -7.12 -1.78
C MET A 119 2.34 -7.67 -2.71
N ASP A 120 2.32 -8.95 -3.02
CA ASP A 120 3.22 -9.56 -4.01
C ASP A 120 2.99 -8.99 -5.41
N SER A 121 1.73 -8.77 -5.80
CA SER A 121 1.37 -8.15 -7.08
C SER A 121 1.86 -6.70 -7.17
N LEU A 122 1.79 -5.93 -6.09
CA LEU A 122 2.38 -4.58 -6.01
C LEU A 122 3.89 -4.61 -6.16
N GLU A 123 4.57 -5.55 -5.49
CA GLU A 123 6.02 -5.70 -5.64
C GLU A 123 6.41 -6.07 -7.07
N LEU A 124 5.66 -6.98 -7.71
CA LEU A 124 5.91 -7.34 -9.11
C LEU A 124 5.73 -6.14 -10.06
N ALA A 125 4.76 -5.26 -9.79
CA ALA A 125 4.54 -4.06 -10.59
C ALA A 125 5.70 -3.06 -10.52
N MET A 126 6.51 -3.08 -9.46
CA MET A 126 7.72 -2.25 -9.36
C MET A 126 8.75 -2.58 -10.45
N TYR A 127 8.71 -3.79 -11.02
CA TYR A 127 9.68 -4.28 -12.01
C TYR A 127 9.12 -4.40 -13.42
N ARG A 128 7.83 -4.10 -13.61
CA ARG A 128 7.19 -4.06 -14.93
C ARG A 128 7.32 -2.66 -15.54
#